data_AF-A0A2V9LZK6-F1
#
_entry.id   AF-A0A2V9LZK6-F1
#
_cell.length_a   1.000
_cell.length_b   1.000
_cell.length_c   1.000
_cell.angle_alpha   90.00
_cell.angle_beta   90.00
_cell.angle_gamma   90.00
#
_symmetry.space_group_name_H-M   'P 1'
#
loop_
_entity.id
_entity.type
_entity.pdbx_description
1 polymer ?
#
loop_
_entity_poly.entity_id
_entity_poly.type
_entity_poly.pdbx_seq_one_letter_code
_entity_poly.pdbx_strand_id
1 'polypeptide(L)'
;MSQVRVSVRELLAGKRPEKAEELARLLSEGAWTHDHPITYETAKSFGLPVRCDIPSEFLDLMNLYPQPVRRQPTVEYLPERRRYEGFRGNRD
;
A
#
# COMPACT_ATOMS: atom_id res chain seq x y z
N MET A 1 -11.38 -10.53 -5.72
CA MET A 1 -11.22 -9.83 -4.43
C MET A 1 -11.40 -10.74 -3.19
N SER A 2 -11.55 -12.06 -3.31
CA SER A 2 -11.74 -12.93 -2.13
C SER A 2 -10.50 -12.99 -1.22
N GLN A 3 -9.29 -13.01 -1.79
CA GLN A 3 -8.03 -13.10 -1.02
C GLN A 3 -7.83 -11.90 -0.08
N VAL A 4 -8.07 -10.67 -0.57
CA VAL A 4 -7.93 -9.45 0.23
C VAL A 4 -8.95 -9.44 1.37
N ARG A 5 -10.21 -9.80 1.09
CA ARG A 5 -11.27 -9.88 2.10
C ARG A 5 -10.93 -10.86 3.22
N VAL A 6 -10.46 -12.06 2.89
CA VAL A 6 -10.05 -13.07 3.89
C VAL A 6 -8.91 -12.53 4.75
N SER A 7 -7.88 -11.95 4.12
CA SER A 7 -6.72 -11.40 4.83
C SER A 7 -7.12 -10.29 5.80
N VAL A 8 -7.97 -9.35 5.36
CA VAL A 8 -8.45 -8.26 6.22
C VAL A 8 -9.30 -8.80 7.37
N ARG A 9 -10.17 -9.78 7.13
CA ARG A 9 -10.98 -10.42 8.16
C ARG A 9 -10.11 -11.07 9.24
N GLU A 10 -9.08 -11.81 8.85
CA GLU A 10 -8.15 -12.46 9.79
C GLU A 10 -7.40 -11.44 10.65
N LEU A 11 -6.90 -10.36 10.05
CA LEU A 11 -6.23 -9.27 10.78
C LEU A 11 -7.17 -8.56 11.77
N LEU A 12 -8.43 -8.37 11.40
CA LEU A 12 -9.43 -7.70 12.24
C LEU A 12 -10.00 -8.62 13.31
N ALA A 13 -10.03 -9.94 13.12
CA ALA A 13 -10.53 -10.89 14.12
C ALA A 13 -9.79 -10.79 15.47
N GLY A 14 -8.48 -10.49 15.44
CA GLY A 14 -7.68 -10.31 16.65
C GLY A 14 -7.82 -8.95 17.34
N LYS A 15 -8.42 -7.95 16.68
CA LYS A 15 -8.48 -6.56 17.18
C LYS A 15 -9.91 -6.05 17.40
N ARG A 16 -10.82 -6.40 16.49
CA ARG A 16 -12.21 -5.94 16.39
C ARG A 16 -13.09 -7.04 15.78
N PRO A 17 -13.25 -8.20 16.44
CA PRO A 17 -14.02 -9.32 15.92
C PRO A 17 -15.47 -8.94 15.57
N GLU A 18 -16.07 -8.01 16.32
CA GLU A 18 -17.44 -7.54 16.16
C GLU A 18 -17.69 -6.81 14.82
N LYS A 19 -16.66 -6.17 14.25
CA LYS A 19 -16.73 -5.44 12.97
C LYS A 19 -15.96 -6.10 11.83
N ALA A 20 -15.30 -7.23 12.09
CA ALA A 20 -14.34 -7.82 11.17
C ALA A 20 -14.95 -8.14 9.79
N GLU A 21 -16.17 -8.69 9.74
CA GLU A 21 -16.81 -9.08 8.48
C GLU A 21 -17.35 -7.88 7.68
N GLU A 22 -17.81 -6.83 8.36
CA GLU A 22 -18.29 -5.59 7.74
C GLU A 22 -17.11 -4.81 7.14
N LEU A 23 -16.05 -4.59 7.93
CA LEU A 23 -14.87 -3.86 7.50
C LEU A 23 -14.07 -4.64 6.45
N ALA A 24 -14.00 -5.97 6.53
CA ALA A 24 -13.38 -6.77 5.50
C ALA A 24 -14.08 -6.62 4.14
N ARG A 25 -15.41 -6.48 4.12
CA ARG A 25 -16.14 -6.14 2.89
C ARG A 25 -15.78 -4.75 2.41
N LEU A 26 -15.97 -3.74 3.27
CA LEU A 26 -15.74 -2.34 2.95
C LEU A 26 -14.34 -2.09 2.38
N LEU A 27 -13.30 -2.67 2.98
CA LEU A 27 -11.90 -2.49 2.60
C LEU A 27 -11.43 -3.37 1.43
N SER A 28 -12.23 -4.35 1.00
CA SER A 28 -11.90 -5.23 -0.14
C SER A 28 -12.79 -4.99 -1.37
N GLU A 29 -13.89 -4.29 -1.19
CA GLU A 29 -14.76 -3.82 -2.25
C GLU A 29 -14.15 -2.58 -2.92
N GLY A 30 -14.48 -2.35 -4.19
CA GLY A 30 -13.96 -1.23 -5.00
C GLY A 30 -14.50 0.15 -4.58
N ALA A 31 -14.76 0.36 -3.29
CA ALA A 31 -15.18 1.64 -2.73
C ALA A 31 -14.09 2.71 -2.90
N TRP A 32 -12.82 2.29 -3.00
CA TRP A 32 -11.68 3.17 -3.19
C TRP A 32 -10.69 2.64 -4.22
N THR A 33 -9.92 3.56 -4.80
CA THR A 33 -8.73 3.23 -5.55
C THR A 33 -7.61 2.78 -4.60
N HIS A 34 -6.67 1.97 -5.11
CA HIS A 34 -5.58 1.39 -4.31
C HIS A 34 -4.68 2.42 -3.60
N ASP A 35 -4.69 3.67 -4.07
CA ASP A 35 -3.90 4.80 -3.58
C ASP A 35 -4.70 5.73 -2.66
N HIS A 36 -5.97 5.43 -2.37
CA HIS A 36 -6.76 6.26 -1.47
C HIS A 36 -6.27 6.11 -0.01
N PRO A 37 -5.78 7.18 0.62
CA PRO A 37 -5.27 7.10 1.98
C PRO A 37 -6.41 6.98 3.00
N ILE A 38 -6.29 6.04 3.92
CA ILE A 38 -7.16 5.96 5.10
C ILE A 38 -6.58 6.89 6.18
N THR A 39 -7.22 8.04 6.36
CA THR A 39 -6.80 9.01 7.39
C THR A 39 -7.15 8.54 8.80
N TYR A 40 -6.57 9.20 9.81
CA TYR A 40 -6.88 8.92 11.22
C TYR A 40 -8.38 9.01 11.52
N GLU A 41 -9.05 10.07 11.06
CA GLU A 41 -10.48 10.27 11.29
C GLU A 41 -11.33 9.18 10.61
N THR A 42 -10.96 8.79 9.39
CA THR A 42 -11.63 7.69 8.67
C THR A 42 -11.44 6.35 9.39
N ALA A 43 -10.23 6.02 9.82
CA ALA A 43 -9.99 4.79 10.56
C ALA A 43 -10.73 4.76 11.92
N LYS A 44 -10.84 5.92 12.58
CA LYS A 44 -11.58 6.08 13.83
C LYS A 44 -13.08 5.90 13.62
N SER A 45 -13.65 6.44 12.54
CA SER A 45 -15.08 6.27 12.23
C SER A 45 -15.44 4.80 11.93
N PHE A 46 -14.49 4.03 11.39
CA PHE A 46 -14.62 2.58 11.24
C PHE A 46 -14.62 1.83 12.59
N GLY A 47 -14.21 2.48 13.68
CA GLY A 47 -14.08 1.88 15.01
C GLY A 47 -12.76 1.12 15.19
N LEU A 48 -11.77 1.36 14.33
CA LEU A 48 -10.45 0.76 14.49
C LEU A 48 -9.74 1.36 15.72
N PRO A 49 -8.95 0.57 16.46
CA PRO A 49 -8.18 1.05 17.61
C PRO A 49 -6.95 1.83 17.13
N VAL A 50 -7.17 3.07 16.65
CA VAL A 50 -6.12 3.96 16.13
C VAL A 50 -5.80 5.09 17.11
N ARG A 51 -4.53 5.50 17.12
CA ARG A 51 -3.99 6.60 17.91
C ARG A 51 -3.19 7.53 17.00
N CYS A 52 -3.26 8.83 17.28
CA CYS A 52 -2.54 9.86 16.52
C CYS A 52 -1.40 10.49 17.35
N ASP A 53 -1.28 10.12 18.62
CA ASP A 53 -0.20 10.57 19.48
C ASP A 53 1.06 9.75 19.17
N ILE A 54 2.09 10.45 18.71
CA ILE A 54 3.43 9.89 18.47
C ILE A 54 4.32 10.42 19.61
N PRO A 55 4.84 9.56 20.50
CA PRO A 55 5.75 9.99 21.55
C PRO A 55 7.03 10.62 20.97
N SER A 56 7.61 11.59 21.67
CA SER A 56 8.80 12.31 21.21
C SER A 56 9.98 11.36 20.94
N GLU A 57 10.11 10.29 21.71
CA GLU A 57 11.16 9.28 21.56
C GLU A 57 11.13 8.59 20.20
N PHE A 58 9.94 8.46 19.60
CA PHE A 58 9.81 7.92 18.24
C PHE A 58 10.31 8.93 17.19
N LEU A 59 10.08 10.23 17.40
CA LEU A 59 10.62 11.26 16.52
C LEU A 59 12.15 11.33 16.63
N ASP A 60 12.67 11.23 17.86
CA ASP A 60 14.11 11.17 18.12
C ASP A 60 14.77 9.96 17.44
N LEU A 61 14.12 8.79 17.50
CA LEU A 61 14.57 7.60 16.78
C LEU A 61 14.58 7.82 15.26
N MET A 62 13.53 8.41 14.69
CA MET A 62 13.47 8.67 13.24
C MET A 62 14.57 9.63 12.79
N ASN A 63 14.97 10.60 13.62
CA ASN A 63 16.06 11.53 13.32
C ASN A 63 17.42 10.81 13.15
N LEU A 64 17.61 9.62 13.74
CA LEU A 64 18.82 8.82 13.56
C LEU A 64 18.92 8.15 12.18
N TYR A 65 17.79 8.01 11.47
CA TYR A 65 17.70 7.32 10.18
C TYR A 65 17.09 8.23 9.10
N PRO A 66 17.79 9.31 8.70
CA PRO A 66 17.31 10.18 7.65
C PRO A 66 17.15 9.38 6.35
N GLN A 67 15.97 9.48 5.72
CA GLN A 67 15.72 8.86 4.42
C GLN A 67 16.73 9.41 3.40
N PRO A 68 17.52 8.56 2.73
CA PRO A 68 18.44 9.03 1.71
C PRO A 68 17.62 9.66 0.58
N VAL A 69 17.87 10.95 0.31
CA VAL A 69 17.26 11.66 -0.80
C VAL A 69 17.88 11.14 -2.10
N ARG A 70 17.46 9.95 -2.55
CA ARG A 70 17.87 9.41 -3.85
C ARG A 70 17.27 10.29 -4.93
N ARG A 71 18.09 11.19 -5.48
CA ARG A 71 17.79 11.96 -6.70
C ARG A 71 18.00 11.15 -7.98
N GLN A 72 18.51 9.92 -7.88
CA GLN A 72 18.67 9.06 -9.03
C GLN A 72 17.32 8.43 -9.40
N PRO A 73 16.80 8.67 -10.61
CA PRO A 73 15.62 7.98 -11.10
C PRO A 73 15.86 6.47 -11.05
N THR A 74 14.96 5.73 -10.42
CA THR A 74 15.01 4.25 -10.42
C THR A 74 14.81 3.66 -11.81
N VAL A 75 14.26 4.46 -12.73
CA VAL A 75 14.00 4.11 -14.13
C VAL A 75 14.69 5.13 -15.02
N GLU A 76 15.66 4.67 -15.80
CA GLU A 76 16.24 5.44 -16.90
C GLU A 76 15.37 5.20 -18.15
N TYR A 77 14.65 6.24 -18.57
CA TYR A 77 13.91 6.20 -19.82
C TYR A 77 14.88 6.44 -20.97
N LEU A 78 15.05 5.43 -21.83
CA LEU A 78 15.73 5.63 -23.10
C LEU A 78 14.87 6.56 -23.97
N PRO A 79 15.44 7.64 -24.55
CA PRO A 79 14.69 8.59 -25.37
C PRO A 79 14.17 7.95 -26.67
N GLU A 80 14.77 6.85 -27.10
CA GLU A 80 14.40 6.14 -28.32
C GLU A 80 13.47 4.96 -28.03
N ARG A 81 12.42 4.83 -28.85
CA ARG A 81 11.56 3.65 -28.84
C ARG A 81 12.41 2.43 -29.21
N ARG A 82 12.39 1.40 -28.36
CA ARG A 82 12.99 0.10 -28.64
C ARG A 82 12.34 -0.47 -29.91
N ARG A 83 13.02 -0.36 -31.07
CA ARG A 83 12.62 -1.09 -32.28
C ARG A 83 12.90 -2.56 -32.01
N TYR A 84 11.86 -3.37 -31.90
CA TYR A 84 12.01 -4.80 -32.05
C TYR A 84 12.41 -5.06 -33.50
N GLU A 85 13.71 -5.20 -33.76
CA GLU A 85 14.16 -5.85 -34.99
C GLU A 85 13.73 -7.31 -34.90
N GLY A 86 12.66 -7.63 -35.61
CA GLY A 86 12.19 -8.99 -35.77
C GLY A 86 13.32 -9.83 -36.36
N PHE A 87 13.84 -10.75 -35.56
CA PHE A 87 14.78 -11.78 -35.98
C PHE A 87 14.14 -12.60 -37.11
N ARG A 88 14.37 -12.24 -38.38
CA ARG A 88 14.12 -13.13 -39.52
C ARG A 88 15.32 -14.06 -39.65
N GLY A 89 15.32 -15.12 -38.84
CA GLY A 89 16.18 -16.27 -39.06
C GLY A 89 15.76 -16.95 -40.36
N ASN A 90 16.72 -17.03 -41.29
CA ASN A 90 16.60 -17.67 -42.60
C ASN A 90 16.14 -19.14 -42.43
N ARG A 91 15.13 -19.55 -43.19
CA ARG A 91 14.80 -20.96 -43.37
C ARG A 91 15.61 -21.44 -44.56
N ASP A 92 16.65 -22.23 -44.28
CA ASP A 92 17.27 -23.18 -45.21
C ASP A 92 17.44 -24.51 -44.46
#